data_AF-A0A6V7KM37-F1
#
_entry.id   AF-A0A6V7KM37-F1
#
_cell.length_a   1.000
_cell.length_b   1.000
_cell.length_c   1.000
_cell.angle_alpha   90.00
_cell.angle_beta   90.00
_cell.angle_gamma   90.00
#
_symmetry.space_group_name_H-M   'P 1'
#
loop_
_entity.id
_entity.type
_entity.pdbx_description
1 polymer ?
#
loop_
_entity_poly.entity_id
_entity_poly.type
_entity_poly.pdbx_seq_one_letter_code
_entity_poly.pdbx_strand_id
1 'polypeptide(L)'
;LISLLLAAIVTFSIFVTVVASLSPAINSKQLPFKAWIPYDYSNPCIFCLTFFLQIAGLVAGANINVATDVIFISFMIIIAVQFRILKLRLIKSIDGFNLKSTENKLIKSKINKNYEKSIAACVQHHSDIYR
;
A
#
# COMPACT_ATOMS: atom_id res chain seq x y z
N LEU A 1 8.98 -11.06 6.54
CA LEU A 1 9.43 -12.48 6.44
C LEU A 1 9.69 -12.88 4.98
N ILE A 2 8.71 -12.78 4.08
CA ILE A 2 8.87 -13.13 2.65
C ILE A 2 9.95 -12.28 1.96
N SER A 3 9.98 -10.96 2.17
CA SER A 3 11.03 -10.08 1.61
C SER A 3 12.44 -10.45 2.10
N LEU A 4 12.59 -10.77 3.38
CA LEU A 4 13.83 -11.26 3.99
C LEU A 4 14.27 -12.60 3.40
N LEU A 5 13.33 -13.50 3.13
CA LEU A 5 13.59 -14.81 2.55
C LEU A 5 14.01 -14.70 1.07
N LEU A 6 13.38 -13.80 0.29
CA LEU A 6 13.77 -13.51 -1.08
C LEU A 6 15.16 -12.87 -1.15
N ALA A 7 15.45 -11.90 -0.29
CA ALA A 7 16.78 -11.30 -0.19
C ALA A 7 17.85 -12.35 0.18
N ALA A 8 17.55 -13.24 1.14
CA ALA A 8 18.45 -14.33 1.52
C ALA A 8 18.73 -15.28 0.35
N ILE A 9 17.70 -15.71 -0.40
CA ILE A 9 17.87 -16.56 -1.59
C ILE A 9 18.74 -15.86 -2.63
N VAL A 10 18.47 -14.59 -2.92
CA VAL A 10 19.26 -13.82 -3.91
C VAL A 10 20.72 -13.71 -3.48
N THR A 11 20.98 -13.38 -2.21
CA THR A 11 22.35 -13.32 -1.70
C THR A 11 23.06 -14.68 -1.73
N PHE A 12 22.34 -15.77 -1.45
CA PHE A 12 22.87 -17.12 -1.52
C PHE A 12 23.18 -17.53 -2.97
N SER A 13 22.29 -17.24 -3.93
CA SER A 13 22.53 -17.48 -5.34
C SER A 13 23.76 -16.73 -5.84
N ILE A 14 23.89 -15.45 -5.47
CA ILE A 14 25.07 -14.65 -5.83
C ILE A 14 26.32 -15.24 -5.21
N PHE A 15 26.30 -15.62 -3.92
CA PHE A 15 27.43 -16.25 -3.25
C PHE A 15 27.88 -17.53 -3.98
N VAL A 16 26.95 -18.40 -4.35
CA VAL A 16 27.24 -19.62 -5.14
C VAL A 16 27.86 -19.26 -6.49
N THR A 17 27.33 -18.26 -7.19
CA THR A 17 27.88 -17.77 -8.47
C THR A 17 29.29 -17.21 -8.30
N VAL A 18 29.57 -16.45 -7.24
CA VAL A 18 30.91 -15.92 -6.93
C VAL A 18 31.89 -17.05 -6.64
N VAL A 19 31.53 -18.01 -5.80
CA VAL A 19 32.39 -19.15 -5.47
C VAL A 19 32.69 -20.00 -6.71
N ALA A 20 31.69 -20.23 -7.56
CA ALA A 20 31.85 -20.99 -8.80
C ALA A 20 32.74 -20.27 -9.84
N SER A 21 32.67 -18.94 -9.89
CA SER A 21 33.45 -18.12 -10.83
C SER A 21 34.86 -17.78 -10.33
N LEU A 22 35.14 -17.90 -9.03
CA LEU A 22 36.44 -17.61 -8.43
C LEU A 22 37.55 -18.54 -8.95
N SER A 23 37.27 -19.84 -9.07
CA SER A 23 38.25 -20.84 -9.53
C SER A 23 38.74 -20.58 -10.99
N PRO A 24 37.85 -20.39 -11.98
CA PRO A 24 38.28 -20.03 -13.33
C PRO A 24 38.84 -18.60 -13.42
N ALA A 25 38.36 -17.64 -12.62
CA ALA A 25 38.88 -16.27 -12.61
C ALA A 25 40.34 -16.18 -12.15
N ILE A 26 40.72 -16.97 -11.13
CA ILE A 26 42.11 -17.06 -10.66
C ILE A 26 43.00 -17.72 -11.71
N ASN A 27 42.52 -18.79 -12.35
CA ASN A 27 43.29 -19.57 -13.32
C ASN A 27 43.48 -18.85 -14.67
N SER A 28 42.52 -18.04 -15.10
CA SER A 28 42.53 -17.39 -16.41
C SER A 28 42.75 -15.87 -16.37
N LYS A 29 42.84 -15.26 -15.18
CA LYS A 29 42.82 -13.79 -14.96
C LYS A 29 41.64 -13.09 -15.67
N GLN A 30 40.54 -13.80 -15.88
CA GLN A 30 39.33 -13.23 -16.48
C GLN A 30 38.35 -12.81 -15.39
N LEU A 31 37.71 -11.66 -15.58
CA LEU A 31 36.67 -11.18 -14.67
C LEU A 31 35.43 -12.09 -14.74
N PRO A 32 34.70 -12.26 -13.63
CA PRO A 32 33.50 -13.12 -13.56
C PRO A 32 32.38 -12.62 -14.47
N PHE A 33 32.30 -11.30 -14.70
CA PHE A 33 31.40 -10.70 -15.69
C PHE A 33 32.21 -10.00 -16.78
N LYS A 34 31.89 -10.34 -18.03
CA LYS A 34 32.50 -9.73 -19.21
C LYS A 34 31.95 -8.31 -19.37
N ALA A 35 32.70 -7.33 -18.89
CA ALA A 35 32.41 -5.91 -19.02
C ALA A 35 33.56 -5.20 -19.75
N TRP A 36 33.26 -4.17 -20.52
CA TRP A 36 34.28 -3.27 -21.05
C TRP A 36 34.66 -2.29 -19.95
N ILE A 37 35.95 -2.24 -19.61
CA ILE A 37 36.45 -1.38 -18.56
C ILE A 37 37.65 -0.61 -19.16
N PRO A 38 37.75 0.70 -18.96
CA PRO A 38 38.67 1.56 -19.72
C PRO A 38 40.11 1.56 -19.20
N TYR A 39 40.48 0.66 -18.28
CA TYR A 39 41.81 0.60 -17.65
C TYR A 39 42.36 -0.82 -17.66
N ASP A 40 43.69 -0.98 -17.57
CA ASP A 40 44.31 -2.30 -17.52
C ASP A 40 44.23 -2.93 -16.12
N TYR A 41 43.62 -4.12 -16.01
CA TYR A 41 43.51 -4.91 -14.77
C TYR A 41 44.70 -5.86 -14.57
N SER A 42 45.82 -5.63 -15.25
CA SER A 42 47.02 -6.48 -15.18
C SER A 42 47.61 -6.56 -13.76
N ASN A 43 47.40 -5.53 -12.94
CA ASN A 43 47.83 -5.48 -11.55
C ASN A 43 46.85 -6.27 -10.64
N PRO A 44 47.32 -7.19 -9.79
CA PRO A 44 46.46 -8.01 -8.92
C PRO A 44 45.60 -7.18 -7.95
N CYS A 45 46.08 -6.03 -7.47
CA CYS A 45 45.29 -5.14 -6.60
C CYS A 45 44.11 -4.52 -7.35
N ILE A 46 44.34 -4.08 -8.59
CA ILE A 46 43.31 -3.48 -9.45
C ILE A 46 42.28 -4.55 -9.84
N PHE A 47 42.73 -5.75 -10.23
CA PHE A 47 41.87 -6.89 -10.52
C PHE A 47 40.95 -7.24 -9.34
N CYS A 48 41.50 -7.31 -8.12
CA CYS A 48 40.74 -7.61 -6.91
C CYS A 48 39.69 -6.53 -6.61
N LEU A 49 40.07 -5.26 -6.74
CA LEU A 49 39.15 -4.13 -6.54
C LEU A 49 38.00 -4.15 -7.55
N THR A 50 38.30 -4.36 -8.83
CA THR A 50 37.29 -4.46 -9.89
C THR A 50 36.37 -5.67 -9.68
N PHE A 51 36.91 -6.81 -9.25
CA PHE A 51 36.13 -8.00 -8.89
C PHE A 51 35.12 -7.69 -7.78
N PHE A 52 35.57 -7.09 -6.68
CA PHE A 52 34.68 -6.69 -5.58
C PHE A 52 33.62 -5.70 -6.02
N LEU A 53 33.98 -4.73 -6.87
CA LEU A 53 33.03 -3.76 -7.41
C LEU A 53 31.95 -4.42 -8.27
N GLN A 54 32.32 -5.39 -9.13
CA GLN A 54 31.36 -6.15 -9.94
C GLN A 54 30.40 -6.95 -9.06
N ILE A 55 30.91 -7.64 -8.03
CA ILE A 55 30.06 -8.39 -7.11
C ILE A 55 29.14 -7.46 -6.31
N ALA A 56 29.66 -6.34 -5.79
CA ALA A 56 28.86 -5.36 -5.06
C ALA A 56 27.76 -4.76 -5.95
N GLY A 57 28.06 -4.44 -7.21
CA GLY A 57 27.09 -3.95 -8.18
C GLY A 57 26.00 -4.99 -8.50
N LEU A 58 26.38 -6.26 -8.66
CA LEU A 58 25.43 -7.36 -8.87
C LEU A 58 24.48 -7.53 -7.68
N VAL A 59 25.03 -7.53 -6.45
CA VAL A 59 24.25 -7.63 -5.21
C VAL A 59 23.31 -6.44 -5.07
N ALA A 60 23.79 -5.22 -5.29
CA ALA A 60 22.97 -4.02 -5.19
C ALA A 60 21.85 -4.03 -6.24
N GLY A 61 22.17 -4.33 -7.50
CA GLY A 61 21.19 -4.37 -8.59
C GLY A 61 20.09 -5.42 -8.37
N ALA A 62 20.47 -6.64 -7.96
CA ALA A 62 19.52 -7.70 -7.68
C ALA A 62 18.60 -7.34 -6.49
N ASN A 63 19.16 -6.78 -5.41
CA ASN A 63 18.37 -6.35 -4.26
C ASN A 63 17.42 -5.18 -4.61
N ILE A 64 17.90 -4.18 -5.37
CA ILE A 64 17.06 -3.05 -5.81
C ILE A 64 15.91 -3.55 -6.68
N ASN A 65 16.17 -4.48 -7.60
CA ASN A 65 15.12 -5.05 -8.44
C ASN A 65 14.03 -5.73 -7.61
N VAL A 66 14.42 -6.65 -6.73
CA VAL A 66 13.48 -7.36 -5.85
C VAL A 66 12.74 -6.40 -4.91
N ALA A 67 13.45 -5.42 -4.34
CA ALA A 67 12.84 -4.42 -3.47
C ALA A 67 11.80 -3.59 -4.24
N THR A 68 12.09 -3.20 -5.47
CA THR A 68 11.18 -2.41 -6.31
C THR A 68 9.88 -3.16 -6.58
N ASP A 69 9.96 -4.44 -6.98
CA ASP A 69 8.78 -5.28 -7.24
C ASP A 69 7.92 -5.44 -5.98
N VAL A 70 8.55 -5.69 -4.83
CA VAL A 70 7.84 -5.86 -3.55
C VAL A 70 7.21 -4.55 -3.07
N ILE A 71 7.93 -3.44 -3.19
CA ILE A 71 7.43 -2.11 -2.82
C ILE A 71 6.23 -1.77 -3.69
N PHE A 72 6.31 -1.97 -5.00
CA PHE A 72 5.23 -1.70 -5.93
C PHE A 72 3.95 -2.48 -5.56
N ILE A 73 4.07 -3.79 -5.34
CA ILE A 73 2.93 -4.63 -4.93
C ILE A 73 2.37 -4.19 -3.58
N SER A 74 3.24 -3.89 -2.61
CA SER A 74 2.83 -3.44 -1.27
C SER A 74 2.06 -2.13 -1.32
N PHE A 75 2.53 -1.16 -2.12
CA PHE A 75 1.83 0.11 -2.34
C PHE A 75 0.44 -0.12 -2.92
N MET A 76 0.31 -0.96 -3.95
CA MET A 76 -0.97 -1.26 -4.57
C MET A 76 -1.96 -1.86 -3.56
N ILE A 77 -1.51 -2.79 -2.71
CA ILE A 77 -2.35 -3.40 -1.66
C ILE A 77 -2.78 -2.36 -0.63
N ILE A 78 -1.86 -1.53 -0.14
CA ILE A 78 -2.18 -0.49 0.85
C ILE A 78 -3.20 0.48 0.26
N ILE A 79 -2.99 0.94 -0.97
CA ILE A 79 -3.93 1.84 -1.66
C ILE A 79 -5.32 1.20 -1.74
N ALA A 80 -5.42 -0.06 -2.17
CA ALA A 80 -6.70 -0.77 -2.25
C ALA A 80 -7.40 -0.88 -0.89
N VAL A 81 -6.65 -1.17 0.18
CA VAL A 81 -7.19 -1.22 1.55
C VAL A 81 -7.68 0.16 2.01
N GLN A 82 -6.91 1.23 1.74
CA GLN A 82 -7.30 2.58 2.09
C GLN A 82 -8.58 3.01 1.36
N PHE A 83 -8.71 2.68 0.06
CA PHE A 83 -9.95 2.92 -0.67
C PHE A 83 -11.14 2.17 -0.09
N ARG A 84 -10.95 0.92 0.35
CA ARG A 84 -12.02 0.16 1.02
C ARG A 84 -12.45 0.82 2.34
N ILE A 85 -11.50 1.30 3.14
CA ILE A 85 -11.81 2.02 4.39
C ILE A 85 -12.56 3.31 4.09
N LEU A 86 -12.11 4.08 3.09
CA LEU A 86 -12.77 5.30 2.67
C LEU A 86 -14.22 5.03 2.21
N LYS A 87 -14.44 3.99 1.41
CA LYS A 87 -15.78 3.57 0.97
C LYS A 87 -16.69 3.27 2.16
N LEU A 88 -16.22 2.50 3.14
CA LEU A 88 -17.01 2.18 4.34
C LEU A 88 -17.35 3.43 5.17
N ARG A 89 -16.39 4.34 5.33
CA ARG A 89 -16.62 5.62 6.04
C ARG A 89 -17.63 6.50 5.31
N LEU A 90 -17.56 6.54 3.97
CA LEU A 90 -18.48 7.32 3.16
C LEU A 90 -19.91 6.78 3.27
N ILE A 91 -20.10 5.47 3.12
CA ILE A 91 -21.42 4.82 3.30
C ILE A 91 -21.97 5.12 4.69
N LYS A 92 -21.17 4.92 5.75
CA LYS A 92 -21.59 5.23 7.12
C LYS A 92 -21.99 6.71 7.31
N SER A 93 -21.29 7.62 6.65
CA SER A 93 -21.62 9.06 6.69
C SER A 93 -22.95 9.36 6.01
N ILE A 94 -23.21 8.75 4.85
CA ILE A 94 -24.46 8.91 4.10
C ILE A 94 -25.64 8.33 4.91
N ASP A 95 -25.48 7.14 5.48
CA ASP A 95 -26.50 6.50 6.31
C ASP A 95 -26.83 7.33 7.55
N GLY A 96 -25.80 7.87 8.21
CA GLY A 96 -25.98 8.78 9.34
C GLY A 96 -26.72 10.07 8.98
N PHE A 97 -26.50 10.61 7.78
CA PHE A 97 -27.23 11.77 7.27
C PHE A 97 -28.70 11.43 6.98
N ASN A 98 -28.96 10.28 6.34
CA ASN A 98 -30.32 9.83 6.02
C ASN A 98 -31.15 9.53 7.29
N LEU A 99 -30.55 8.95 8.31
CA LEU A 99 -31.19 8.73 9.61
C LEU A 99 -31.59 10.05 10.26
N LYS A 100 -30.66 11.02 10.37
CA LYS A 100 -30.97 12.35 10.92
C LYS A 100 -32.07 13.08 10.14
N SER A 101 -32.05 12.98 8.82
CA SER A 101 -33.10 13.55 7.96
C SER A 101 -34.46 12.92 8.23
N THR A 102 -34.50 11.60 8.42
CA THR A 102 -35.73 10.85 8.72
C THR A 102 -36.26 11.18 10.11
N GLU A 103 -35.39 11.20 11.13
CA GLU A 103 -35.76 11.60 12.50
C GLU A 103 -36.36 13.02 12.51
N ASN A 104 -35.73 13.97 11.83
CA ASN A 104 -36.23 15.34 11.72
C ASN A 104 -37.62 15.40 11.05
N LYS A 105 -37.85 14.62 9.98
CA LYS A 105 -39.17 14.51 9.35
C LYS A 105 -40.22 13.92 10.29
N LEU A 106 -39.87 12.85 11.02
CA LEU A 106 -40.76 12.20 11.99
C LEU A 106 -41.15 13.16 13.12
N ILE A 107 -40.18 13.87 13.71
CA ILE A 107 -40.40 14.89 14.74
C ILE A 107 -41.35 15.97 14.21
N LYS A 108 -41.05 16.53 13.01
CA LYS A 108 -41.90 17.55 12.39
C LYS A 108 -43.33 17.06 12.17
N SER A 109 -43.51 15.82 11.70
CA SER A 109 -44.84 15.23 11.51
C SER A 109 -45.62 15.06 12.82
N LYS A 110 -44.92 14.68 13.89
CA LYS A 110 -45.51 14.44 15.22
C LYS A 110 -45.98 15.75 15.84
N ILE A 111 -45.16 16.80 15.70
CA ILE A 111 -45.50 18.17 16.09
C ILE A 111 -46.72 18.66 15.31
N ASN A 112 -46.73 18.51 13.97
CA ASN A 112 -47.85 18.96 13.14
C ASN A 112 -49.18 18.29 13.55
N LYS A 113 -49.17 16.97 13.74
CA LYS A 113 -50.33 16.22 14.24
C LYS A 113 -50.81 16.69 15.62
N ASN A 114 -49.88 17.10 16.49
CA ASN A 114 -50.22 17.61 17.82
C ASN A 114 -50.93 18.96 17.73
N TYR A 115 -50.45 19.85 16.86
CA TYR A 115 -51.13 21.12 16.58
C TYR A 115 -52.51 20.90 15.99
N GLU A 116 -52.66 20.00 15.02
CA GLU A 116 -53.97 19.66 14.44
C GLU A 116 -54.97 19.17 15.50
N LYS A 117 -54.54 18.29 16.40
CA LYS A 117 -55.38 17.84 17.53
C LYS A 117 -55.78 18.98 18.45
N SER A 118 -54.84 19.87 18.78
CA SER A 118 -55.10 20.99 19.68
C SER A 118 -56.05 22.02 19.06
N ILE A 119 -55.91 22.30 17.76
CA ILE A 119 -56.83 23.15 17.00
C ILE A 119 -58.22 22.50 16.94
N ALA A 120 -58.30 21.20 16.64
CA ALA A 120 -59.58 20.47 16.59
C ALA A 120 -60.32 20.51 17.94
N ALA A 121 -59.60 20.34 19.05
CA ALA A 121 -60.18 20.46 20.39
C ALA A 121 -60.69 21.88 20.67
N CYS A 122 -59.96 22.91 20.23
CA CYS A 122 -60.37 24.31 20.38
C CYS A 122 -61.65 24.60 19.57
N VAL A 123 -61.73 24.09 18.33
CA VAL A 123 -62.91 24.22 17.47
C VAL A 123 -64.12 23.47 18.07
N GLN A 124 -63.92 22.25 18.59
CA GLN A 124 -64.99 21.50 19.27
C GLN A 124 -65.50 22.24 20.50
N HIS A 125 -64.61 22.72 21.36
CA HIS A 125 -64.99 23.44 22.56
C HIS A 125 -65.80 24.71 22.24
N HIS A 126 -65.38 25.47 21.21
CA HIS A 126 -66.15 26.61 20.74
C HIS A 126 -67.53 26.18 20.22
N SER A 127 -67.62 25.11 19.42
CA SER A 127 -68.91 24.59 18.92
C SER A 127 -69.86 24.16 20.03
N ASP A 128 -69.34 23.62 21.13
CA ASP A 128 -70.16 23.16 22.26
C ASP A 128 -70.72 24.32 23.11
N ILE A 129 -70.07 25.50 23.10
CA ILE A 129 -70.54 26.69 23.83
C ILE A 129 -71.72 27.37 23.12
N TYR A 130 -71.77 27.33 21.79
CA TYR A 130 -72.83 27.96 20.99
C TYR A 130 -74.00 27.03 20.64
N ARG A 131 -73.98 25.79 21.15
CA ARG A 131 -75.04 24.79 21.00
C ARG A 131 -75.92 24.76 22.25
#